data_AF-A0A959X1G2-F1
#
_entry.id   AF-A0A959X1G2-F1
#
_cell.length_a   1.000
_cell.length_b   1.000
_cell.length_c   1.000
_cell.angle_alpha   90.00
_cell.angle_beta   90.00
_cell.angle_gamma   90.00
#
_symmetry.space_group_name_H-M   'P 1'
#
loop_
_entity.id
_entity.type
_entity.pdbx_description
1 polymer ?
#
loop_
_entity_poly.entity_id
_entity_poly.type
_entity_poly.pdbx_seq_one_letter_code
_entity_poly.pdbx_strand_id
1 'polypeptide(L)' 'MPSDILTIALSAFTPDARPPAVRPVSPADEPELAVLYLRSYPPDIGAQNLDEARAEIKATFDGEFGVLRLDS' A
#
# COMPACT_ATOMS: atom_id res chain seq x y z
N MET A 1 19.44 29.92 -6.35
CA MET A 1 18.58 29.40 -5.26
C MET A 1 19.27 28.17 -4.71
N PRO A 2 19.57 28.08 -3.40
CA PRO A 2 20.10 26.85 -2.86
C PRO A 2 18.95 25.83 -2.83
N SER A 3 19.19 24.67 -3.45
CA SER A 3 18.27 23.55 -3.45
C SER A 3 18.33 22.92 -2.06
N ASP A 4 17.29 23.08 -1.25
CA ASP A 4 17.14 22.36 0.01
C ASP A 4 16.82 20.89 -0.30
N ILE A 5 17.86 20.11 -0.58
CA ILE A 5 17.75 18.66 -0.78
C ILE A 5 17.49 18.02 0.59
N LEU A 6 16.25 17.60 0.82
CA LEU A 6 15.89 16.75 1.95
C LEU A 6 16.56 15.38 1.77
N THR A 7 17.61 15.13 2.54
CA THR A 7 18.32 13.84 2.53
C THR A 7 17.68 12.92 3.57
N ILE A 8 16.96 11.89 3.10
CA ILE A 8 16.48 10.82 3.97
C ILE A 8 17.64 9.85 4.17
N ALA A 9 18.23 9.87 5.37
CA ALA A 9 19.19 8.86 5.77
C ALA A 9 18.44 7.56 6.08
N LEU A 10 18.47 6.60 5.16
CA LEU A 10 18.02 5.24 5.45
C LEU A 10 19.03 4.64 6.44
N SER A 11 18.62 4.47 7.70
CA SER A 11 19.44 3.79 8.71
C SER A 11 19.89 2.44 8.17
N ALA A 12 21.14 2.06 8.47
CA ALA A 12 21.83 0.88 7.92
C ALA A 12 21.00 -0.40 8.08
N PHE A 13 20.16 -0.66 7.08
CA PHE A 13 19.40 -1.88 6.90
C PHE A 13 20.17 -2.70 5.88
N THR A 14 20.67 -3.85 6.30
CA THR A 14 21.17 -4.84 5.35
C THR A 14 19.97 -5.70 4.96
N PRO A 15 19.38 -5.52 3.76
CA PRO A 15 18.31 -6.39 3.32
C PRO A 15 18.81 -7.83 3.28
N ASP A 16 17.96 -8.76 3.72
CA ASP A 16 18.20 -10.17 3.42
C ASP A 16 18.25 -10.31 1.89
N ALA A 17 19.33 -10.93 1.39
CA ALA A 17 19.54 -11.12 -0.05
C ALA A 17 18.59 -12.17 -0.64
N ARG A 18 17.83 -12.89 0.19
CA ARG A 18 16.82 -13.83 -0.27
C ARG A 18 15.66 -13.08 -0.93
N PRO A 19 15.24 -13.47 -2.15
CA PRO A 19 14.04 -12.89 -2.75
C PRO A 19 12.81 -13.20 -1.88
N PRO A 20 11.88 -12.24 -1.72
CA PRO A 20 10.64 -12.50 -0.99
C PRO A 20 9.82 -13.58 -1.71
N ALA A 21 9.13 -14.41 -0.94
CA ALA A 21 8.13 -15.29 -1.51
C ALA A 21 6.95 -14.46 -2.00
N VAL A 22 6.64 -14.53 -3.30
CA VAL A 22 5.53 -13.79 -3.91
C VAL A 22 4.41 -14.76 -4.26
N ARG A 23 3.17 -14.39 -3.96
CA ARG A 23 1.96 -15.10 -4.34
C ARG A 23 0.87 -14.11 -4.77
N PRO A 24 -0.15 -14.55 -5.52
CA PRO A 24 -1.33 -13.74 -5.76
C PRO A 24 -1.97 -13.26 -4.45
N VAL A 25 -2.49 -12.04 -4.49
CA VAL A 25 -3.28 -11.46 -3.42
C VAL A 25 -4.66 -12.11 -3.39
N SER A 26 -5.19 -12.34 -2.20
CA SER A 26 -6.49 -12.94 -1.96
C SER A 26 -7.30 -12.08 -0.97
N PRO A 27 -8.64 -12.23 -0.93
CA PRO A 27 -9.46 -11.51 0.05
C PRO A 27 -9.10 -11.80 1.51
N ALA A 28 -8.45 -12.93 1.79
CA ALA A 28 -7.96 -13.25 3.14
C ALA A 28 -6.83 -12.31 3.62
N ASP A 29 -6.21 -11.58 2.69
CA ASP A 29 -5.12 -10.64 2.98
C ASP A 29 -5.63 -9.25 3.39
N GLU A 30 -6.95 -9.01 3.32
CA GLU A 30 -7.58 -7.71 3.61
C GLU A 30 -7.13 -7.08 4.96
N PRO A 31 -7.07 -7.81 6.09
CA PRO A 31 -6.68 -7.21 7.37
C PRO A 31 -5.24 -6.68 7.38
N GLU A 32 -4.29 -7.43 6.78
CA GLU A 32 -2.89 -7.00 6.71
C GLU A 32 -2.69 -5.89 5.69
N LEU A 33 -3.39 -5.95 4.56
CA LEU A 33 -3.35 -4.91 3.53
C LEU A 33 -3.93 -3.58 4.02
N ALA A 34 -5.00 -3.60 4.83
CA ALA A 34 -5.54 -2.39 5.44
C ALA A 34 -4.54 -1.70 6.37
N VAL A 35 -3.80 -2.49 7.17
CA VAL A 35 -2.73 -1.95 8.04
C VAL A 35 -1.59 -1.38 7.21
N LEU A 36 -1.18 -2.08 6.15
CA LEU A 36 -0.13 -1.60 5.26
C LEU A 36 -0.55 -0.31 4.55
N TYR A 37 -1.79 -0.26 4.06
CA TYR A 37 -2.36 0.91 3.39
C TYR A 37 -2.33 2.15 4.30
N LEU A 38 -2.86 2.04 5.52
CA LEU A 38 -2.86 3.13 6.50
C LEU A 38 -1.44 3.64 6.83
N ARG A 39 -0.43 2.76 6.84
CA ARG A 39 0.97 3.13 7.13
C ARG A 39 1.72 3.70 5.94
N SER A 40 1.24 3.46 4.73
CA SER A 40 1.96 3.81 3.51
C SER A 40 1.79 5.28 3.11
N TYR A 41 0.72 5.92 3.58
CA TYR A 41 0.40 7.31 3.26
C TYR A 41 0.56 8.22 4.47
N PRO A 42 1.01 9.47 4.27
CA PRO A 42 0.88 10.50 5.29
C PRO A 42 -0.60 10.73 5.66
N PRO A 43 -0.87 11.32 6.84
CA PRO A 43 -2.21 11.80 7.18
C PRO A 43 -2.80 12.67 6.06
N ASP A 44 -4.12 12.60 5.88
CA ASP A 44 -4.86 13.39 4.88
C ASP A 44 -4.65 13.03 3.40
N ILE A 45 -3.90 11.97 3.09
CA ILE A 45 -3.72 11.49 1.71
C ILE A 45 -4.48 10.19 1.42
N GLY A 46 -4.42 9.21 2.32
CA GLY A 46 -5.16 7.96 2.24
C GLY A 46 -6.22 7.86 3.32
N ALA A 47 -6.60 6.62 3.67
CA ALA A 47 -7.48 6.36 4.81
C ALA A 47 -6.95 6.99 6.11
N GLN A 48 -7.86 7.57 6.91
CA GLN A 48 -7.49 8.31 8.12
C GLN A 48 -7.36 7.41 9.35
N ASN A 49 -7.96 6.22 9.28
CA ASN A 49 -8.00 5.26 10.36
C ASN A 49 -8.14 3.84 9.79
N LEU A 50 -8.04 2.85 10.68
CA LEU A 50 -8.06 1.45 10.27
C LEU A 50 -9.41 1.02 9.71
N ASP A 51 -10.53 1.58 10.19
CA ASP A 51 -11.85 1.20 9.72
C ASP A 51 -12.09 1.68 8.28
N GLU A 52 -11.68 2.92 7.97
CA GLU A 52 -11.66 3.44 6.59
C GLU A 52 -10.73 2.62 5.69
N ALA A 53 -9.52 2.28 6.17
CA ALA A 53 -8.58 1.50 5.39
C ALA A 53 -9.13 0.12 5.03
N ARG A 54 -9.84 -0.55 5.95
CA ARG A 54 -10.53 -1.82 5.69
C ARG A 54 -11.65 -1.66 4.67
N ALA A 55 -12.45 -0.60 4.79
CA ALA A 55 -13.53 -0.32 3.85
C ALA A 55 -13.01 -0.14 2.42
N GLU A 56 -11.94 0.63 2.24
CA GLU A 56 -11.35 0.88 0.91
C GLU A 56 -10.64 -0.35 0.32
N ILE A 57 -9.91 -1.12 1.12
CA ILE A 57 -9.32 -2.39 0.65
C ILE A 57 -10.42 -3.38 0.27
N LYS A 58 -11.51 -3.46 1.03
CA LYS A 58 -12.65 -4.30 0.68
C LYS A 58 -13.28 -3.84 -0.66
N ALA A 59 -13.54 -2.55 -0.82
CA ALA A 59 -14.06 -1.98 -2.07
C ALA A 59 -13.16 -2.28 -3.27
N THR A 60 -11.84 -2.33 -3.06
CA THR A 60 -10.86 -2.74 -4.07
C THR A 60 -11.04 -4.19 -4.49
N PHE A 61 -11.21 -5.13 -3.55
CA PHE A 61 -11.51 -6.52 -3.87
C PHE A 61 -12.87 -6.71 -4.55
N ASP A 62 -13.86 -5.91 -4.18
CA ASP A 62 -15.19 -5.93 -4.78
C ASP A 62 -15.21 -5.32 -6.20
N GLY A 63 -14.11 -4.70 -6.64
CA GLY A 63 -13.95 -4.12 -7.97
C GLY A 63 -14.59 -2.74 -8.12
N GLU A 64 -14.82 -2.01 -7.02
CA GLU A 64 -15.53 -0.73 -7.03
C GLU A 64 -14.76 0.40 -7.74
N PHE A 65 -13.43 0.29 -7.84
CA PHE A 65 -12.56 1.31 -8.44
C PHE A 65 -12.24 1.09 -9.92
N GLY A 66 -12.82 0.06 -10.56
CA GLY A 66 -12.69 -0.14 -11.99
C GLY A 66 -13.01 -1.55 -12.45
N VAL A 67 -13.51 -1.67 -13.67
CA VAL A 67 -13.67 -2.95 -14.36
C VAL A 67 -12.51 -3.12 -15.34
N LEU A 68 -11.89 -4.30 -15.36
CA LEU A 68 -10.86 -4.61 -16.35
C LEU A 68 -11.50 -4.47 -17.75
N ARG A 69 -11.07 -3.49 -18.54
CA ARG A 69 -11.44 -3.38 -19.95
C ARG A 69 -10.78 -4.52 -20.71
N LEU A 70 -11.60 -5.42 -21.25
CA LEU A 70 -11.18 -6.62 -22.01
C LEU A 70 -11.18 -6.35 -23.53
N ASP A 71 -11.26 -5.09 -23.92
CA ASP A 71 -11.35 -4.63 -25.29
C ASP A 71 -10.25 -5.30 -26.13
N SER A 72 -10.69 -6.01 -27.17
CA SER A 72 -9.89 -6.86 -28.08
C SER A 72 -9.26 -6.10 -29.23
#